data_AF-A0A812JK51-F1
#
_entry.id   AF-A0A812JK51-F1
#
_cell.length_a   1.000
_cell.length_b   1.000
_cell.length_c   1.000
_cell.angle_alpha   90.00
_cell.angle_beta   90.00
_cell.angle_gamma   90.00
#
_symmetry.space_group_name_H-M   'P 1'
#
loop_
_entity.id
_entity.type
_entity.pdbx_description
1 polymer ?
#
loop_
_entity_poly.entity_id
_entity_poly.type
_entity_poly.pdbx_seq_one_letter_code
_entity_poly.pdbx_strand_id
1 'polypeptide(L)'
;MEIFLFLVGYFVQFAASCILLYKIWKHKSIYGLSIDTQASYMLAVVARCIWSMETRLVETKFAYLELSLSTAVAVGLSFMCYQLQHTAPKQSTPFLRAYATAPAALVLAFFFHPGDEWLTMQILVSYTMFQEAFGLLPQLWLMRKMHEVEPLTSHYVGLIVVARFIRMCFWGKMYFLGEHFLQLFFADVLHTLLSADYMYLWCRKLQYGGRLIYSQSAV
;
A
#
# COMPACT_ATOMS: atom_id res chain seq x y z
N MET A 1 22.23 1.90 11.04
CA MET A 1 21.12 2.69 11.63
C MET A 1 20.30 3.47 10.59
N GLU A 2 20.66 3.39 9.30
CA GLU A 2 20.07 4.22 8.23
C GLU A 2 18.72 3.70 7.73
N ILE A 3 18.55 2.39 7.65
CA ILE A 3 17.36 1.69 7.12
C ILE A 3 16.21 1.64 8.13
N PHE A 4 16.47 1.98 9.40
CA PHE A 4 15.50 1.84 10.49
C PHE A 4 14.15 2.50 10.18
N LEU A 5 14.16 3.72 9.65
CA LEU A 5 12.94 4.46 9.34
C LEU A 5 12.15 3.79 8.20
N PHE A 6 12.85 3.25 7.19
CA PHE A 6 12.21 2.48 6.12
C PHE A 6 11.52 1.22 6.66
N LEU A 7 12.20 0.51 7.56
CA LEU A 7 11.68 -0.69 8.21
C LEU A 7 10.48 -0.39 9.13
N VAL A 8 10.51 0.72 9.88
CA VAL A 8 9.36 1.18 10.68
C VAL A 8 8.14 1.39 9.78
N GLY A 9 8.32 2.00 8.60
CA GLY A 9 7.26 2.13 7.61
C GLY A 9 6.63 0.78 7.23
N TYR A 10 7.45 -0.24 6.96
CA TYR A 10 6.94 -1.58 6.69
C TYR A 10 6.21 -2.21 7.89
N PHE A 11 6.71 -2.04 9.11
CA PHE A 11 6.00 -2.53 10.30
C PHE A 11 4.65 -1.83 10.53
N VAL A 12 4.52 -0.54 10.20
CA VAL A 12 3.24 0.17 10.25
C VAL A 12 2.28 -0.38 9.18
N GLN A 13 2.77 -0.66 7.96
CA GLN A 13 1.99 -1.29 6.91
C GLN A 13 1.55 -2.73 7.27
N PHE A 14 2.42 -3.49 7.94
CA PHE A 14 2.10 -4.78 8.52
C PHE A 14 0.97 -4.66 9.57
N ALA A 15 1.10 -3.73 10.52
CA ALA A 15 0.08 -3.49 11.53
C ALA A 15 -1.28 -3.10 10.91
N ALA A 16 -1.26 -2.28 9.85
CA ALA A 16 -2.46 -1.94 9.09
C ALA A 16 -3.13 -3.20 8.50
N SER A 17 -2.34 -4.09 7.92
CA SER A 17 -2.81 -5.35 7.34
C SER A 17 -3.37 -6.30 8.40
N CYS A 18 -2.78 -6.34 9.59
CA CYS A 18 -3.31 -7.08 10.74
C CYS A 18 -4.67 -6.54 11.22
N ILE A 19 -4.85 -5.22 11.26
CA ILE A 19 -6.15 -4.60 11.60
C ILE A 19 -7.22 -5.02 10.59
N LEU A 20 -6.89 -5.01 9.30
CA LEU A 20 -7.80 -5.46 8.26
C LEU A 20 -8.13 -6.95 8.40
N LEU A 21 -7.14 -7.79 8.67
CA LEU A 21 -7.34 -9.23 8.86
C LEU A 21 -8.26 -9.49 10.06
N TYR A 22 -8.04 -8.79 11.18
CA TYR A 22 -8.90 -8.84 12.35
C TYR A 22 -10.34 -8.44 12.02
N LYS A 23 -10.53 -7.35 11.26
CA LYS A 23 -11.84 -6.91 10.78
C LYS A 23 -12.56 -8.02 10.03
N ILE A 24 -11.91 -8.63 9.04
CA ILE A 24 -12.51 -9.68 8.21
C ILE A 24 -12.82 -10.91 9.07
N TRP A 25 -11.89 -11.29 9.96
CA TRP A 25 -12.08 -12.43 10.84
C TRP A 25 -13.27 -12.25 11.80
N LYS A 26 -13.46 -11.04 12.34
CA LYS A 26 -14.54 -10.71 13.29
C LYS A 26 -15.90 -10.57 12.60
N HIS A 27 -15.95 -9.81 11.49
CA HIS A 27 -17.21 -9.47 10.82
C HIS A 27 -17.65 -10.48 9.76
N LYS A 28 -16.75 -11.40 9.35
CA LYS A 28 -17.00 -12.39 8.28
C LYS A 28 -17.51 -11.77 6.98
N SER A 29 -17.07 -10.54 6.69
CA SER A 29 -17.49 -9.78 5.51
C SER A 29 -16.39 -8.86 5.03
N ILE A 30 -16.22 -8.80 3.71
CA ILE A 30 -15.33 -7.86 3.03
C ILE A 30 -16.09 -6.67 2.44
N TYR A 31 -17.30 -6.38 2.94
CA TYR A 31 -18.01 -5.15 2.59
C TYR A 31 -17.12 -3.92 2.85
N GLY A 32 -17.09 -3.01 1.87
CA GLY A 32 -16.25 -1.81 1.89
C GLY A 32 -14.76 -2.02 1.61
N LEU A 33 -14.36 -3.22 1.18
CA LEU A 33 -13.00 -3.54 0.77
C LEU A 33 -12.92 -3.86 -0.72
N SER A 34 -11.90 -3.36 -1.40
CA SER A 34 -11.58 -3.70 -2.78
C SER A 34 -10.67 -4.92 -2.85
N ILE A 35 -11.14 -5.96 -3.55
CA ILE A 35 -10.35 -7.18 -3.83
C ILE A 35 -9.15 -6.83 -4.72
N ASP A 36 -9.31 -5.89 -5.66
CA ASP A 36 -8.24 -5.45 -6.57
C ASP A 36 -7.06 -4.84 -5.81
N THR A 37 -7.32 -4.14 -4.71
CA THR A 37 -6.26 -3.63 -3.81
C THR A 37 -5.51 -4.77 -3.13
N GLN A 38 -6.21 -5.77 -2.60
CA GLN A 38 -5.56 -6.91 -1.94
C GLN A 38 -4.73 -7.73 -2.95
N ALA A 39 -5.26 -7.94 -4.16
CA ALA A 39 -4.51 -8.58 -5.24
C ALA A 39 -3.27 -7.77 -5.65
N SER A 40 -3.38 -6.44 -5.73
CA SER A 40 -2.24 -5.58 -6.07
C SER A 40 -1.15 -5.64 -4.99
N TYR A 41 -1.53 -5.62 -3.71
CA TYR A 41 -0.57 -5.76 -2.59
C TYR A 41 0.04 -7.16 -2.50
N MET A 42 -0.73 -8.20 -2.84
CA MET A 42 -0.18 -9.56 -2.95
C MET A 42 0.91 -9.62 -4.03
N LEU A 43 0.67 -9.02 -5.21
CA LEU A 43 1.68 -8.95 -6.26
C LEU A 43 2.93 -8.18 -5.83
N ALA A 44 2.77 -7.05 -5.12
CA ALA A 44 3.90 -6.28 -4.60
C ALA A 44 4.71 -7.08 -3.56
N VAL A 45 4.05 -7.79 -2.65
CA VAL A 45 4.73 -8.65 -1.66
C VAL A 45 5.47 -9.81 -2.33
N VAL A 46 4.90 -10.44 -3.35
CA VAL A 46 5.59 -11.49 -4.12
C VAL A 46 6.84 -10.93 -4.80
N ALA A 47 6.75 -9.76 -5.43
CA ALA A 47 7.93 -9.09 -5.99
C ALA A 47 8.98 -8.81 -4.91
N ARG A 48 8.55 -8.34 -3.72
CA ARG A 48 9.43 -8.09 -2.58
C ARG A 48 10.16 -9.31 -2.08
N CYS A 49 9.52 -10.47 -2.03
CA CYS A 49 10.19 -11.73 -1.68
C CYS A 49 11.33 -12.07 -2.64
N ILE A 50 11.21 -11.71 -3.93
CA ILE A 50 12.22 -11.99 -4.95
C ILE A 50 13.44 -11.06 -4.79
N TRP A 51 13.22 -9.74 -4.65
CA TRP A 51 14.33 -8.78 -4.64
C TRP A 51 14.94 -8.51 -3.27
N SER A 52 14.26 -8.86 -2.16
CA SER A 52 14.71 -8.47 -0.80
C SER A 52 16.09 -9.00 -0.42
N MET A 53 16.58 -10.06 -1.05
CA MET A 53 17.92 -10.61 -0.79
C MET A 53 19.05 -9.78 -1.41
N GLU A 54 18.75 -8.94 -2.39
CA GLU A 54 19.71 -8.18 -3.21
C GLU A 54 19.84 -6.71 -2.76
N THR A 55 19.25 -6.34 -1.63
CA THR A 55 19.22 -4.95 -1.14
C THR A 55 19.76 -4.86 0.28
N ARG A 56 20.06 -3.65 0.74
CA ARG A 56 20.58 -3.37 2.10
C ARG A 56 19.67 -3.87 3.22
N LEU A 57 18.40 -4.20 2.93
CA LEU A 57 17.47 -4.82 3.88
C LEU A 57 17.99 -6.16 4.43
N VAL A 58 18.81 -6.88 3.65
CA VAL A 58 19.43 -8.17 4.01
C VAL A 58 20.27 -8.09 5.29
N GLU A 59 20.79 -6.92 5.61
CA GLU A 59 21.69 -6.70 6.75
C GLU A 59 21.00 -6.79 8.11
N THR A 60 19.66 -6.82 8.14
CA THR A 60 18.89 -6.77 9.39
C THR A 60 17.95 -7.97 9.55
N LYS A 61 18.11 -8.71 10.65
CA LYS A 61 17.21 -9.83 11.02
C LYS A 61 15.74 -9.40 11.11
N PHE A 62 15.50 -8.15 11.52
CA PHE A 62 14.15 -7.58 11.60
C PHE A 62 13.47 -7.42 10.24
N ALA A 63 14.22 -7.17 9.15
CA ALA A 63 13.64 -7.11 7.81
C ALA A 63 13.12 -8.47 7.35
N TYR A 64 13.83 -9.57 7.65
CA TYR A 64 13.35 -10.93 7.36
C TYR A 64 12.09 -11.30 8.15
N LEU A 65 12.07 -10.94 9.44
CA LEU A 65 10.90 -11.17 10.27
C LEU A 65 9.71 -10.38 9.74
N GLU A 66 9.89 -9.10 9.42
CA GLU A 66 8.83 -8.27 8.84
C GLU A 66 8.35 -8.85 7.50
N LEU A 67 9.27 -9.20 6.59
CA LEU A 67 8.92 -9.76 5.27
C LEU A 67 8.11 -11.04 5.38
N SER A 68 8.52 -11.97 6.25
CA SER A 68 7.82 -13.23 6.45
C SER A 68 6.42 -13.03 7.04
N LEU A 69 6.28 -12.17 8.06
CA LEU A 69 4.99 -11.85 8.67
C LEU A 69 4.05 -11.12 7.71
N SER A 70 4.55 -10.11 6.99
CA SER A 70 3.78 -9.38 5.97
C SER A 70 3.32 -10.30 4.84
N THR A 71 4.17 -11.26 4.43
CA THR A 71 3.80 -12.25 3.41
C THR A 71 2.69 -13.18 3.90
N ALA A 72 2.80 -13.70 5.13
CA ALA A 72 1.78 -14.54 5.71
C ALA A 72 0.42 -13.81 5.82
N VAL A 73 0.42 -12.55 6.25
CA VAL A 73 -0.81 -11.74 6.35
C VAL A 73 -1.37 -11.41 4.96
N ALA A 74 -0.54 -11.07 3.97
CA ALA A 74 -0.99 -10.80 2.61
C ALA A 74 -1.65 -12.03 1.95
N VAL A 75 -1.07 -13.22 2.16
CA VAL A 75 -1.66 -14.50 1.72
C VAL A 75 -2.99 -14.74 2.44
N GLY A 76 -3.04 -14.56 3.76
CA GLY A 76 -4.24 -14.73 4.56
C GLY A 76 -5.38 -13.78 4.13
N LEU A 77 -5.06 -12.51 3.89
CA LEU A 77 -6.01 -11.51 3.38
C LEU A 77 -6.52 -11.88 2.00
N SER A 78 -5.63 -12.27 1.08
CA SER A 78 -6.01 -12.68 -0.27
C SER A 78 -6.92 -13.90 -0.26
N PHE A 79 -6.61 -14.89 0.58
CA PHE A 79 -7.43 -16.08 0.78
C PHE A 79 -8.82 -15.74 1.33
N MET A 80 -8.88 -14.91 2.38
CA MET A 80 -10.16 -14.49 2.96
C MET A 80 -11.00 -13.66 1.98
N CYS A 81 -10.36 -12.81 1.17
CA CYS A 81 -11.05 -12.05 0.13
C CYS A 81 -11.62 -12.95 -0.96
N TYR A 82 -10.88 -14.01 -1.35
CA TYR A 82 -11.38 -15.01 -2.28
C TYR A 82 -12.58 -15.79 -1.72
N GLN A 83 -12.50 -16.25 -0.46
CA GLN A 83 -13.61 -16.96 0.18
C GLN A 83 -14.88 -16.10 0.33
N LEU A 84 -14.70 -14.83 0.70
CA LEU A 84 -15.80 -13.91 0.97
C LEU A 84 -16.14 -13.01 -0.23
N GLN A 85 -15.69 -13.35 -1.44
CA GLN A 85 -15.88 -12.56 -2.65
C GLN A 85 -17.36 -12.23 -2.94
N HIS A 86 -18.29 -13.08 -2.50
CA HIS A 86 -19.72 -12.87 -2.63
C HIS A 86 -20.25 -11.68 -1.80
N THR A 87 -19.53 -11.27 -0.75
CA THR A 87 -19.84 -10.07 0.06
C THR A 87 -19.19 -8.80 -0.46
N ALA A 88 -18.39 -8.89 -1.53
CA ALA A 88 -17.67 -7.75 -2.08
C ALA A 88 -18.62 -6.78 -2.80
N PRO A 89 -18.38 -5.47 -2.69
CA PRO A 89 -19.09 -4.50 -3.51
C PRO A 89 -18.72 -4.67 -4.99
N LYS A 90 -19.70 -4.50 -5.88
CA LYS A 90 -19.45 -4.55 -7.33
C LYS A 90 -18.62 -3.33 -7.76
N GLN A 91 -17.38 -3.56 -8.20
CA GLN A 91 -16.52 -2.51 -8.73
C GLN A 91 -16.61 -2.44 -10.25
N SER A 92 -17.07 -1.28 -10.75
CA SER A 92 -17.34 -1.03 -12.19
C SER A 92 -16.24 -0.25 -12.92
N THR A 93 -15.05 -0.12 -12.34
CA THR A 93 -13.93 0.66 -12.92
C THR A 93 -12.80 -0.24 -13.45
N PRO A 94 -12.80 -0.59 -14.75
CA PRO A 94 -11.81 -1.46 -15.36
C PRO A 94 -10.35 -0.99 -15.17
N PHE A 95 -10.10 0.31 -15.25
CA PHE A 95 -8.76 0.89 -15.15
C PHE A 95 -8.16 0.83 -13.73
N LEU A 96 -8.99 0.58 -12.71
CA LEU A 96 -8.55 0.36 -11.33
C LEU A 96 -8.47 -1.12 -10.98
N ARG A 97 -8.67 -2.03 -11.93
CA ARG A 97 -8.54 -3.46 -11.62
C ARG A 97 -7.08 -3.85 -11.54
N ALA A 98 -6.78 -4.89 -10.78
CA ALA A 98 -5.41 -5.38 -10.57
C ALA A 98 -4.70 -5.71 -11.90
N TYR A 99 -5.44 -6.20 -12.89
CA TYR A 99 -4.91 -6.48 -14.23
C TYR A 99 -4.49 -5.24 -15.02
N ALA A 100 -5.00 -4.05 -14.65
CA ALA A 100 -4.65 -2.78 -15.28
C ALA A 100 -3.56 -2.06 -14.48
N THR A 101 -3.65 -2.08 -13.14
CA THR A 101 -2.63 -1.45 -12.27
C THR A 101 -1.28 -2.14 -12.36
N ALA A 102 -1.25 -3.48 -12.39
CA ALA A 102 -0.01 -4.26 -12.48
C ALA A 102 0.85 -3.94 -13.71
N PRO A 103 0.35 -4.00 -14.96
CA PRO A 103 1.14 -3.64 -16.13
C PRO A 103 1.51 -2.15 -16.14
N ALA A 104 0.62 -1.25 -15.66
CA ALA A 104 0.94 0.17 -15.57
C ALA A 104 2.10 0.44 -14.60
N ALA A 105 2.11 -0.21 -13.44
CA ALA A 105 3.21 -0.13 -12.48
C ALA A 105 4.51 -0.70 -13.05
N LEU A 106 4.44 -1.80 -13.81
CA LEU A 106 5.61 -2.39 -14.45
C LEU A 106 6.23 -1.48 -15.52
N VAL A 107 5.39 -0.84 -16.35
CA VAL A 107 5.86 0.13 -17.34
C VAL A 107 6.56 1.30 -16.65
N LEU A 108 5.98 1.87 -15.59
CA LEU A 108 6.65 2.93 -14.83
C LEU A 108 7.94 2.45 -14.18
N ALA A 109 7.96 1.26 -13.59
CA ALA A 109 9.14 0.70 -12.98
C ALA A 109 10.31 0.51 -13.96
N PHE A 110 10.00 0.13 -15.21
CA PHE A 110 10.99 0.00 -16.27
C PHE A 110 11.64 1.34 -16.65
N PHE A 111 10.89 2.44 -16.61
CA PHE A 111 11.43 3.78 -16.92
C PHE A 111 12.02 4.51 -15.70
N PHE A 112 11.54 4.18 -14.50
CA PHE A 112 11.90 4.85 -13.25
C PHE A 112 12.47 3.85 -12.24
N HIS A 113 13.63 3.27 -12.52
CA HIS A 113 14.40 2.49 -11.54
C HIS A 113 15.79 3.09 -11.32
N PRO A 114 16.42 2.88 -10.14
CA PRO A 114 17.75 3.40 -9.81
C PRO A 114 18.91 2.54 -10.34
N GLY A 115 18.64 1.56 -11.21
CA GLY A 115 19.67 0.62 -11.69
C GLY A 115 20.37 1.15 -12.94
N ASP A 116 21.67 0.91 -13.05
CA ASP A 116 22.49 1.40 -14.17
C ASP A 116 22.26 0.61 -15.48
N GLU A 117 21.81 -0.64 -15.37
CA GLU A 117 21.50 -1.51 -16.51
C GLU A 117 19.99 -1.68 -16.70
N TRP A 118 19.59 -1.93 -17.95
CA TRP A 118 18.20 -2.04 -18.40
C TRP A 118 17.43 -3.22 -17.80
N LEU A 119 18.12 -4.22 -17.24
CA LEU A 119 17.49 -5.41 -16.69
C LEU A 119 18.13 -5.78 -15.36
N THR A 120 17.71 -5.08 -14.31
CA THR A 120 18.25 -5.23 -12.95
C THR A 120 17.13 -5.55 -11.95
N MET A 121 17.50 -6.15 -10.81
CA MET A 121 16.58 -6.37 -9.69
C MET A 121 15.98 -5.06 -9.15
N GLN A 122 16.60 -3.91 -9.43
CA GLN A 122 16.08 -2.58 -9.09
C GLN A 122 14.75 -2.27 -9.78
N ILE A 123 14.45 -2.90 -10.92
CA ILE A 123 13.14 -2.79 -11.59
C ILE A 123 12.07 -3.41 -10.70
N LEU A 124 12.33 -4.55 -10.06
CA LEU A 124 11.36 -5.19 -9.15
C LEU A 124 11.16 -4.37 -7.87
N VAL A 125 12.20 -3.70 -7.38
CA VAL A 125 12.09 -2.74 -6.26
C VAL A 125 11.16 -1.60 -6.66
N SER A 126 11.41 -0.97 -7.82
CA SER A 126 10.59 0.12 -8.33
C SER A 126 9.15 -0.32 -8.60
N TYR A 127 8.97 -1.50 -9.21
CA TYR A 127 7.67 -2.12 -9.44
C TYR A 127 6.89 -2.29 -8.14
N THR A 128 7.53 -2.76 -7.08
CA THR A 128 6.89 -2.89 -5.77
C THR A 128 6.34 -1.54 -5.29
N MET A 129 7.15 -0.47 -5.37
CA MET A 129 6.74 0.87 -4.94
C MET A 129 5.57 1.43 -5.76
N PHE A 130 5.64 1.36 -7.09
CA PHE A 130 4.55 1.81 -7.96
C PHE A 130 3.29 0.95 -7.84
N GLN A 131 3.45 -0.37 -7.68
CA GLN A 131 2.33 -1.29 -7.53
C GLN A 131 1.61 -1.08 -6.20
N GLU A 132 2.31 -0.70 -5.14
CA GLU A 132 1.67 -0.29 -3.89
C GLU A 132 0.96 1.08 -4.03
N ALA A 133 1.53 2.02 -4.79
CA ALA A 133 0.87 3.30 -5.11
C ALA A 133 -0.44 3.10 -5.88
N PHE A 134 -0.40 2.36 -6.99
CA PHE A 134 -1.56 2.12 -7.84
C PHE A 134 -2.53 1.12 -7.22
N GLY A 135 -2.02 0.14 -6.47
CA GLY A 135 -2.82 -0.84 -5.75
C GLY A 135 -3.75 -0.23 -4.71
N LEU A 136 -3.46 0.97 -4.18
CA LEU A 136 -4.35 1.64 -3.23
C LEU A 136 -5.55 2.35 -3.89
N LEU A 137 -5.42 2.77 -5.16
CA LEU A 137 -6.46 3.50 -5.89
C LEU A 137 -7.85 2.83 -5.92
N PRO A 138 -7.98 1.50 -6.10
CA PRO A 138 -9.27 0.81 -6.12
C PRO A 138 -10.01 0.98 -4.78
N GLN A 139 -9.28 0.85 -3.66
CA GLN A 139 -9.82 1.06 -2.31
C GLN A 139 -10.23 2.51 -2.07
N LEU A 140 -9.40 3.48 -2.44
CA LEU A 140 -9.74 4.91 -2.29
C LEU A 140 -10.98 5.27 -3.09
N TRP A 141 -11.06 4.80 -4.34
CA TRP A 141 -12.21 5.03 -5.20
C TRP A 141 -13.48 4.40 -4.65
N LEU A 142 -13.38 3.17 -4.13
CA LEU A 142 -14.51 2.49 -3.49
C LEU A 142 -15.02 3.31 -2.29
N MET A 143 -14.10 3.76 -1.44
CA MET A 143 -14.43 4.56 -0.25
C MET A 143 -15.06 5.90 -0.61
N ARG A 144 -14.62 6.56 -1.69
CA ARG A 144 -15.24 7.79 -2.21
C ARG A 144 -16.69 7.60 -2.66
N LYS A 145 -17.05 6.40 -3.10
CA LYS A 145 -18.41 6.07 -3.54
C LYS A 145 -19.33 5.58 -2.42
N MET A 146 -18.76 5.25 -1.27
CA MET A 146 -19.53 4.80 -0.13
C MET A 146 -20.05 5.99 0.66
N HIS A 147 -21.31 5.91 1.11
CA HIS A 147 -21.89 6.90 2.02
C HIS A 147 -21.14 6.97 3.35
N GLU A 148 -20.72 5.80 3.86
CA GLU A 148 -20.03 5.69 5.13
C GLU A 148 -18.92 4.66 5.02
N VAL A 149 -17.72 5.05 5.47
CA VAL A 149 -16.59 4.14 5.56
C VAL A 149 -16.52 3.53 6.97
N GLU A 150 -16.50 2.21 7.02
CA GLU A 150 -16.34 1.45 8.25
C GLU A 150 -15.08 1.87 9.02
N PRO A 151 -15.13 2.05 10.36
CA PRO A 151 -14.01 2.55 11.14
C PRO A 151 -12.72 1.75 10.98
N LEU A 152 -12.76 0.41 11.02
CA LEU A 152 -11.57 -0.44 10.90
C LEU A 152 -10.93 -0.36 9.52
N THR A 153 -11.73 -0.36 8.45
CA THR A 153 -11.27 -0.15 7.07
C THR A 153 -10.60 1.22 6.92
N SER A 154 -11.18 2.25 7.54
CA SER A 154 -10.57 3.58 7.58
C SER A 154 -9.23 3.60 8.33
N HIS A 155 -9.11 2.97 9.50
CA HIS A 155 -7.82 2.90 10.19
C HIS A 155 -6.77 2.12 9.38
N TYR A 156 -7.16 1.03 8.73
CA TYR A 156 -6.30 0.29 7.80
C TYR A 156 -5.73 1.22 6.71
N VAL A 157 -6.58 1.92 5.94
CA VAL A 157 -6.10 2.79 4.86
C VAL A 157 -5.28 3.96 5.42
N GLY A 158 -5.68 4.54 6.56
CA GLY A 158 -4.94 5.62 7.22
C GLY A 158 -3.51 5.20 7.57
N LEU A 159 -3.35 4.02 8.17
CA LEU A 159 -2.04 3.48 8.53
C LEU A 159 -1.18 3.12 7.32
N ILE A 160 -1.78 2.63 6.21
CA ILE A 160 -1.05 2.43 4.95
C ILE A 160 -0.44 3.74 4.45
N VAL A 161 -1.21 4.84 4.48
CA VAL A 161 -0.70 6.15 4.04
C VAL A 161 0.33 6.71 5.02
N VAL A 162 0.15 6.52 6.34
CA VAL A 162 1.16 6.89 7.35
C VAL A 162 2.47 6.12 7.14
N ALA A 163 2.40 4.82 6.86
CA ALA A 163 3.57 4.01 6.53
C ALA A 163 4.36 4.59 5.34
N ARG A 164 3.66 5.14 4.35
CA ARG A 164 4.29 5.79 3.18
C ARG A 164 4.94 7.10 3.53
N PHE A 165 4.31 7.91 4.36
CA PHE A 165 4.93 9.14 4.86
C PHE A 165 6.23 8.86 5.63
N ILE A 166 6.25 7.81 6.46
CA ILE A 166 7.46 7.40 7.18
C ILE A 166 8.58 6.98 6.21
N ARG A 167 8.27 6.19 5.16
CA ARG A 167 9.26 5.82 4.13
C ARG A 167 9.70 7.02 3.29
N MET A 168 8.81 8.00 3.06
CA MET A 168 9.15 9.26 2.41
C MET A 168 10.19 10.07 3.21
N CYS A 169 10.05 10.12 4.54
CA CYS A 169 11.06 10.72 5.42
C CYS A 169 12.40 9.98 5.36
N PHE A 170 12.40 8.66 5.12
CA PHE A 170 13.63 7.89 4.91
C PHE A 170 14.36 8.34 3.64
N TRP A 171 13.65 8.50 2.52
CA TRP A 171 14.25 9.01 1.29
C TRP A 171 14.81 10.42 1.45
N GLY A 172 14.11 11.29 2.18
CA GLY A 172 14.63 12.61 2.54
C GLY A 172 15.94 12.53 3.32
N LYS A 173 16.02 11.63 4.31
CA LYS A 173 17.26 11.38 5.05
C LYS A 173 18.39 10.87 4.14
N MET A 174 18.12 9.92 3.24
CA MET A 174 19.11 9.40 2.29
C MET A 174 19.64 10.51 1.38
N TYR A 175 18.76 11.40 0.91
CA TYR A 175 19.14 12.55 0.10
C TYR A 175 20.16 13.46 0.82
N PHE A 176 19.95 13.76 2.10
CA PHE A 176 20.90 14.57 2.90
C PHE A 176 22.22 13.84 3.20
N LEU A 177 22.24 12.51 3.13
CA LEU A 177 23.44 11.69 3.29
C LEU A 177 24.20 11.49 1.96
N GLY A 178 23.72 12.09 0.86
CA GLY A 178 24.37 12.02 -0.46
C GLY A 178 23.92 10.85 -1.33
N GLU A 179 22.90 10.10 -0.91
CA GLU A 179 22.34 8.98 -1.69
C GLU A 179 21.02 9.37 -2.34
N HIS A 180 21.02 9.45 -3.68
CA HIS A 180 19.91 10.02 -4.44
C HIS A 180 19.06 8.95 -5.13
N PHE A 181 18.16 8.31 -4.38
CA PHE A 181 17.16 7.37 -4.91
C PHE A 181 15.87 8.08 -5.36
N LEU A 182 16.00 9.06 -6.26
CA LEU A 182 14.91 9.95 -6.66
C LEU A 182 13.73 9.20 -7.33
N GLN A 183 14.02 8.12 -8.05
CA GLN A 183 13.02 7.30 -8.72
C GLN A 183 12.10 6.60 -7.72
N LEU A 184 12.67 6.02 -6.65
CA LEU A 184 11.90 5.34 -5.59
C LEU A 184 11.15 6.36 -4.73
N PHE A 185 11.78 7.49 -4.45
CA PHE A 185 11.14 8.61 -3.75
C PHE A 185 9.91 9.12 -4.50
N PHE A 186 9.99 9.24 -5.83
CA PHE A 186 8.88 9.66 -6.67
C PHE A 186 7.65 8.75 -6.54
N ALA A 187 7.84 7.43 -6.45
CA ALA A 187 6.73 6.49 -6.26
C ALA A 187 6.01 6.70 -4.92
N ASP A 188 6.74 6.98 -3.83
CA ASP A 188 6.14 7.27 -2.52
C ASP A 188 5.45 8.65 -2.48
N VAL A 189 5.99 9.65 -3.17
CA VAL A 189 5.33 10.96 -3.38
C VAL A 189 4.03 10.75 -4.14
N LEU A 190 4.04 9.99 -5.24
CA LEU A 190 2.88 9.69 -6.06
C LEU A 190 1.77 9.02 -5.23
N HIS A 191 2.09 7.99 -4.45
CA HIS A 191 1.12 7.37 -3.54
C HIS A 191 0.54 8.39 -2.56
N THR A 192 1.39 9.22 -1.95
CA THR A 192 0.98 10.20 -0.93
C THR A 192 0.03 11.24 -1.52
N LEU A 193 0.31 11.73 -2.73
CA LEU A 193 -0.56 12.68 -3.45
C LEU A 193 -1.92 12.06 -3.80
N LEU A 194 -1.93 10.82 -4.29
CA LEU A 194 -3.17 10.11 -4.68
C LEU A 194 -4.11 9.84 -3.50
N SER A 195 -3.57 9.83 -2.27
CA SER A 195 -4.28 9.58 -1.02
C SER A 195 -4.45 10.81 -0.12
N ALA A 196 -4.06 12.00 -0.60
CA ALA A 196 -4.05 13.22 0.20
C ALA A 196 -5.45 13.67 0.65
N ASP A 197 -6.44 13.58 -0.24
CA ASP A 197 -7.85 13.89 0.07
C ASP A 197 -8.38 13.00 1.19
N TYR A 198 -8.10 11.70 1.10
CA TYR A 198 -8.45 10.73 2.13
C TYR A 198 -7.76 11.03 3.45
N MET A 199 -6.44 11.30 3.42
CA MET A 199 -5.66 11.59 4.63
C MET A 199 -6.23 12.81 5.38
N TYR A 200 -6.61 13.87 4.64
CA TYR A 200 -7.26 15.03 5.23
C TYR A 200 -8.56 14.66 5.96
N LEU A 201 -9.44 13.87 5.32
CA LEU A 201 -10.69 13.42 5.93
C LEU A 201 -10.46 12.52 7.15
N TRP A 202 -9.47 11.64 7.08
CA TRP A 202 -9.11 10.75 8.17
C TRP A 202 -8.58 11.50 9.39
N CYS A 203 -7.69 12.49 9.20
CA CYS A 203 -7.21 13.36 10.27
C CYS A 203 -8.35 14.12 10.94
N ARG A 204 -9.29 14.68 10.15
CA ARG A 204 -10.47 15.35 10.72
C ARG A 204 -11.33 14.40 11.55
N LYS A 205 -11.58 13.18 11.07
CA LYS A 205 -12.28 12.17 11.85
C LYS A 205 -11.58 11.88 13.18
N LEU A 206 -10.25 11.77 13.18
CA LEU A 206 -9.48 11.51 14.40
C LEU A 206 -9.57 12.67 15.41
N GLN A 207 -9.58 13.91 14.92
CA GLN A 207 -9.64 15.11 15.76
C GLN A 207 -11.04 15.37 16.34
N TYR A 208 -12.07 15.28 15.50
CA TYR A 208 -13.43 15.69 15.86
C TYR A 208 -14.34 14.51 16.23
N GLY A 209 -13.87 13.27 16.07
CA GLY A 209 -14.68 12.08 16.24
C GLY A 209 -15.67 11.86 15.08
N GLY A 210 -16.49 10.81 15.20
CA GLY A 210 -17.55 10.50 14.23
C GLY A 210 -17.15 9.53 13.10
N ARG A 211 -17.99 9.50 12.06
CA ARG A 211 -17.87 8.60 10.90
C ARG A 211 -17.14 9.30 9.76
N LEU A 212 -16.36 8.56 8.98
CA LEU A 212 -15.72 9.12 7.78
C LEU A 212 -16.75 9.09 6.64
N ILE A 213 -17.21 10.27 6.27
CA ILE A 213 -18.19 10.49 5.21
C ILE A 213 -17.49 11.32 4.14
N TYR A 214 -17.43 10.81 2.92
CA TYR A 214 -17.11 11.64 1.78
C TYR A 214 -18.33 12.52 1.54
N SER A 215 -18.19 13.83 1.78
CA SER A 215 -19.25 14.81 1.51
C SER A 215 -19.82 14.53 0.13
N GLN A 216 -21.12 14.25 0.04
CA GLN A 216 -21.79 14.30 -1.24
C GLN A 216 -21.65 15.75 -1.72
N SER A 217 -20.86 15.97 -2.77
CA SER A 217 -21.12 17.12 -3.63
C SER A 217 -22.57 16.94 -4.06
N ALA A 218 -23.44 17.83 -3.57
CA ALA A 218 -24.78 17.96 -4.11
C ALA A 218 -24.64 18.20 -5.62
N VAL A 219 -24.97 17.19 -6.41
CA VAL A 219 -25.18 17.29 -7.85
C VAL A 219 -26.46 16.54 -8.14
#